data_AF-A0A1V8UYC6-F1
#
_entry.id   AF-A0A1V8UYC6-F1
#
_cell.length_a   1.000
_cell.length_b   1.000
_cell.length_c   1.000
_cell.angle_alpha   90.00
_cell.angle_beta   90.00
_cell.angle_gamma   90.00
#
_symmetry.space_group_name_H-M   'P 1'
#
loop_
_entity.id
_entity.type
_entity.pdbx_description
1 polymer ?
#
loop_
_entity_poly.entity_id
_entity_poly.type
_entity_poly.pdbx_seq_one_letter_code
_entity_poly.pdbx_strand_id
1 'polypeptide(L)'
;MEGCVSDLALSAEELVIQNERRRVRRARMHAASNKARYESERRRDINAWRAMENRKARAYIKANRSAARARGRRSKHKAIKDRRFLCVDCDEPNGSLHNLQRHQNGRPHRDQVAINAGELTAKAPTEKAVYQRDRIAAAKANKTYYCGVCRHNPGKPESLAGHKKSMKHNRRMKEAGLEPDYPEVLENDE
;
A
#
# COMPACT_ATOMS: atom_id res chain seq x y z
N MET A 1 13.91 78.11 9.88
CA MET A 1 14.66 76.84 9.93
C MET A 1 13.77 75.76 9.32
N GLU A 2 13.83 75.61 8.00
CA GLU A 2 13.13 74.53 7.31
C GLU A 2 14.00 73.28 7.38
N GLY A 3 13.63 72.36 8.27
CA GLY A 3 14.21 71.03 8.32
C GLY A 3 13.74 70.24 7.11
N CYS A 4 14.59 70.19 6.09
CA CYS A 4 14.41 69.31 4.94
C CYS A 4 14.47 67.86 5.44
N VAL A 5 13.31 67.23 5.63
CA VAL A 5 13.20 65.79 5.84
C VAL A 5 13.65 65.17 4.53
N SER A 6 14.93 64.78 4.44
CA SER A 6 15.47 64.08 3.30
C SER A 6 14.66 62.79 3.11
N ASP A 7 13.84 62.77 2.06
CA ASP A 7 13.17 61.58 1.56
C ASP A 7 14.26 60.56 1.19
N LEU A 8 14.58 59.68 2.13
CA LEU A 8 15.44 58.52 1.93
C LEU A 8 14.70 57.54 1.01
N ALA A 9 14.77 57.80 -0.30
CA ALA A 9 14.35 56.87 -1.32
C ALA A 9 15.25 55.62 -1.21
N LEU A 10 14.67 54.50 -0.77
CA LEU A 10 15.35 53.21 -0.74
C LEU A 10 15.88 52.87 -2.13
N SER A 11 17.12 52.40 -2.19
CA SER A 11 17.69 51.88 -3.43
C SER A 11 16.90 50.66 -3.92
N ALA A 12 17.00 50.36 -5.22
CA ALA A 12 16.31 49.22 -5.82
C ALA A 12 16.65 47.88 -5.12
N GLU A 13 17.90 47.72 -4.69
CA GLU A 13 18.37 46.55 -3.95
C GLU A 13 17.74 46.47 -2.55
N GLU A 14 17.65 47.59 -1.84
CA GLU A 14 16.98 47.65 -0.53
C GLU A 14 15.47 47.38 -0.63
N LEU A 15 14.82 47.81 -1.72
CA LEU A 15 13.41 47.54 -1.97
C LEU A 15 13.15 46.03 -2.16
N VAL A 16 14.02 45.33 -2.89
CA VAL A 16 13.95 43.88 -3.07
C VAL A 16 14.10 43.16 -1.73
N ILE A 17 15.09 43.54 -0.92
CA ILE A 17 15.31 42.98 0.42
C ILE A 17 14.09 43.22 1.31
N GLN A 18 13.52 44.43 1.29
CA GLN A 18 12.36 44.77 2.10
C GLN A 18 11.11 43.98 1.67
N ASN A 19 10.89 43.82 0.37
CA ASN A 19 9.78 43.03 -0.18
C ASN A 19 9.91 41.55 0.20
N GLU A 20 11.11 40.99 0.16
CA GLU A 20 11.36 39.63 0.60
C GLU A 20 11.09 39.46 2.09
N ARG A 21 11.58 40.40 2.93
CA ARG A 21 11.28 40.42 4.37
C ARG A 21 9.79 40.50 4.65
N ARG A 22 9.05 41.34 3.92
CA ARG A 22 7.58 41.44 4.02
C ARG A 22 6.90 40.15 3.58
N ARG A 23 7.38 39.49 2.53
CA ARG A 23 6.86 38.20 2.05
C ARG A 23 7.05 37.11 3.11
N VAL A 24 8.26 36.96 3.64
CA VAL A 24 8.56 36.00 4.72
C VAL A 24 7.75 36.29 5.97
N ARG A 25 7.64 37.56 6.38
CA ARG A 25 6.82 37.95 7.54
C ARG A 25 5.35 37.64 7.34
N ARG A 26 4.77 37.96 6.18
CA ARG A 26 3.37 37.63 5.85
C ARG A 26 3.14 36.12 5.86
N ALA A 27 4.05 35.33 5.27
CA ALA A 27 3.97 33.88 5.29
C ALA A 27 3.99 33.32 6.73
N ARG A 28 4.89 33.83 7.58
CA ARG A 28 4.95 33.44 9.00
C ARG A 28 3.69 33.79 9.78
N MET A 29 3.16 35.00 9.61
CA MET A 29 1.92 35.43 10.28
C MET A 29 0.72 34.59 9.83
N HIS A 30 0.62 34.30 8.52
CA HIS A 30 -0.43 33.44 7.98
C HIS A 30 -0.32 32.00 8.51
N ALA A 31 0.89 31.44 8.58
CA ALA A 31 1.11 30.12 9.17
C ALA A 31 0.74 30.09 10.67
N ALA A 32 1.13 31.10 11.45
CA ALA A 32 0.80 31.22 12.87
C ALA A 32 -0.72 31.35 13.09
N SER A 33 -1.40 32.20 12.30
CA SER A 33 -2.85 32.37 12.35
C SER A 33 -3.60 31.07 12.02
N ASN A 34 -3.19 30.37 10.96
CA ASN A 34 -3.77 29.07 10.60
C ASN A 34 -3.56 28.02 11.69
N LYS A 35 -2.37 27.98 12.31
CA LYS A 35 -2.08 27.09 13.43
C LYS A 35 -2.99 27.39 14.62
N ALA A 36 -3.14 28.67 15.00
CA ALA A 36 -4.02 29.07 16.10
C ALA A 36 -5.49 28.71 15.83
N ARG A 37 -5.98 28.93 14.60
CA ARG A 37 -7.33 28.51 14.20
C ARG A 37 -7.51 27.00 14.31
N TYR A 38 -6.56 26.22 13.76
CA TYR A 38 -6.59 24.76 13.80
C TYR A 38 -6.61 24.22 15.24
N GLU A 39 -5.81 24.80 16.12
CA GLU A 39 -5.80 24.45 17.54
C GLU A 39 -7.10 24.82 18.25
N SER A 40 -7.70 25.97 17.92
CA SER A 40 -8.98 26.41 18.51
C SER A 40 -10.14 25.49 18.12
N GLU A 41 -10.20 25.06 16.87
CA GLU A 41 -11.20 24.09 16.38
C GLU A 41 -11.03 22.73 17.10
N ARG A 42 -9.78 22.28 17.23
CA ARG A 42 -9.45 21.02 17.94
C ARG A 42 -9.84 21.06 19.42
N ARG A 43 -9.66 22.20 20.10
CA ARG A 43 -10.00 22.37 21.53
C ARG A 43 -11.50 22.47 21.76
N ARG A 44 -12.26 23.06 20.83
CA ARG A 44 -13.71 23.24 20.95
C ARG A 44 -14.46 21.90 20.95
N ASP A 45 -14.12 21.01 20.00
CA ASP A 45 -14.69 19.67 19.94
C ASP A 45 -13.69 18.72 19.29
N ILE A 46 -12.95 17.99 20.13
CA ILE A 46 -11.93 17.04 19.69
C ILE A 46 -12.50 15.91 18.85
N ASN A 47 -13.75 15.49 19.11
CA ASN A 47 -14.36 14.36 18.42
C ASN A 47 -14.85 14.77 17.03
N ALA A 48 -15.53 15.91 16.92
CA ALA A 48 -15.93 16.47 15.62
C ALA A 48 -14.71 16.77 14.75
N TRP A 49 -13.65 17.34 15.33
CA TRP A 49 -12.38 17.59 14.63
C TRP A 49 -11.75 16.29 14.11
N ARG A 50 -11.65 15.23 14.95
CA ARG A 50 -11.14 13.91 14.52
C ARG A 50 -11.98 13.33 13.39
N ALA A 51 -13.30 13.43 13.47
CA ALA A 51 -14.20 12.93 12.43
C ALA A 51 -14.02 13.69 11.10
N MET A 52 -13.80 15.00 11.16
CA MET A 52 -13.54 15.85 10.00
C MET A 52 -12.19 15.52 9.35
N GLU A 53 -11.11 15.40 10.13
CA GLU A 53 -9.79 15.01 9.60
C GLU A 53 -9.80 13.59 9.02
N ASN A 54 -10.50 12.64 9.65
CA ASN A 54 -10.70 11.31 9.11
C ASN A 54 -11.44 11.32 7.77
N ARG A 55 -12.48 12.18 7.62
CA ARG A 55 -13.19 12.37 6.35
C ARG A 55 -12.25 12.89 5.26
N LYS A 56 -11.44 13.91 5.55
CA LYS A 56 -10.42 14.43 4.61
C LYS A 56 -9.41 13.35 4.21
N ALA A 57 -8.89 12.58 5.18
CA ALA A 57 -7.94 11.51 4.92
C ALA A 57 -8.54 10.42 4.01
N ARG A 58 -9.79 10.01 4.26
CA ARG A 58 -10.52 9.04 3.42
C ARG A 58 -10.74 9.58 2.00
N ALA A 59 -11.16 10.84 1.87
CA ALA A 59 -11.35 11.49 0.57
C ALA A 59 -10.03 11.52 -0.23
N TYR A 60 -8.92 11.89 0.42
CA TYR A 60 -7.59 11.86 -0.19
C TYR A 60 -7.20 10.45 -0.65
N ILE A 61 -7.39 9.43 0.19
CA ILE A 61 -7.09 8.03 -0.18
C ILE A 61 -7.95 7.57 -1.36
N LYS A 62 -9.24 7.94 -1.39
CA LYS A 62 -10.15 7.62 -2.49
C LYS A 62 -9.65 8.25 -3.79
N ALA A 63 -9.35 9.55 -3.78
CA ALA A 63 -8.83 10.28 -4.94
C ALA A 63 -7.44 9.81 -5.40
N ASN A 64 -6.61 9.29 -4.49
CA ASN A 64 -5.23 8.90 -4.75
C ASN A 64 -5.00 7.39 -4.54
N ARG A 65 -5.98 6.56 -4.91
CA ARG A 65 -6.03 5.12 -4.56
C ARG A 65 -4.77 4.37 -4.96
N SER A 66 -4.25 4.60 -6.17
CA SER A 66 -3.05 3.95 -6.69
C SER A 66 -1.79 4.32 -5.88
N ALA A 67 -1.57 5.62 -5.65
CA ALA A 67 -0.43 6.13 -4.89
C ALA A 67 -0.51 5.75 -3.41
N ALA A 68 -1.69 5.76 -2.80
CA ALA A 68 -1.92 5.28 -1.44
C ALA A 68 -1.59 3.79 -1.30
N ARG A 69 -2.06 2.95 -2.25
CA ARG A 69 -1.73 1.51 -2.31
C ARG A 69 -0.23 1.28 -2.49
N ALA A 70 0.43 2.06 -3.36
CA ALA A 70 1.87 1.96 -3.59
C ALA A 70 2.67 2.30 -2.32
N ARG A 71 2.33 3.40 -1.62
CA ARG A 71 2.95 3.77 -0.34
C ARG A 71 2.73 2.68 0.72
N GLY A 72 1.51 2.17 0.84
CA GLY A 72 1.19 1.08 1.75
C GLY A 72 2.01 -0.18 1.49
N ARG A 73 2.16 -0.58 0.21
CA ARG A 73 3.01 -1.72 -0.18
C ARG A 73 4.47 -1.49 0.19
N ARG A 74 5.04 -0.32 -0.09
CA ARG A 74 6.43 0.00 0.28
C ARG A 74 6.65 -0.07 1.80
N SER A 75 5.73 0.51 2.58
CA SER A 75 5.82 0.45 4.04
C SER A 75 5.77 -0.99 4.57
N LYS A 76 4.86 -1.82 4.03
CA LYS A 76 4.76 -3.23 4.40
C LYS A 76 6.01 -4.01 4.02
N HIS A 77 6.52 -3.82 2.81
CA HIS A 77 7.73 -4.50 2.34
C HIS A 77 8.95 -4.13 3.18
N LYS A 78 9.10 -2.84 3.53
CA LYS A 78 10.14 -2.39 4.45
C LYS A 78 10.00 -3.02 5.83
N ALA A 79 8.80 -3.06 6.41
CA ALA A 79 8.58 -3.70 7.70
C ALA A 79 8.93 -5.21 7.69
N ILE A 80 8.62 -5.91 6.61
CA ILE A 80 8.99 -7.32 6.40
C ILE A 80 10.51 -7.47 6.28
N LYS A 81 11.15 -6.65 5.45
CA LYS A 81 12.62 -6.66 5.25
C LYS A 81 13.36 -6.39 6.56
N ASP A 82 12.89 -5.40 7.31
CA ASP A 82 13.45 -5.02 8.62
C ASP A 82 13.07 -6.02 9.74
N ARG A 83 12.27 -7.06 9.43
CA ARG A 83 11.71 -8.04 10.40
C ARG A 83 11.08 -7.38 11.63
N ARG A 84 10.47 -6.21 11.46
CA ARG A 84 9.96 -5.36 12.55
C ARG A 84 8.81 -6.01 13.33
N PHE A 85 7.97 -6.77 12.65
CA PHE A 85 6.83 -7.48 13.23
C PHE A 85 7.00 -8.98 12.99
N LEU A 86 8.06 -9.56 13.55
CA LEU A 86 8.37 -10.97 13.43
C LEU A 86 7.57 -11.80 14.44
N CYS A 87 6.96 -12.89 13.98
CA CYS A 87 6.55 -13.96 14.88
C CYS A 87 7.76 -14.88 15.13
N VAL A 88 8.16 -15.04 16.39
CA VAL A 88 9.34 -15.85 16.74
C VAL A 88 9.08 -17.35 16.54
N ASP A 89 7.89 -17.83 16.92
CA ASP A 89 7.56 -19.26 16.85
C ASP A 89 7.41 -19.80 15.44
N CYS A 90 6.97 -18.96 14.50
CA CYS A 90 6.76 -19.31 13.09
C CYS A 90 7.86 -18.76 12.16
N ASP A 91 8.81 -18.00 12.70
CA ASP A 91 9.83 -17.24 11.95
C ASP A 91 9.25 -16.38 10.80
N GLU A 92 7.98 -15.96 10.90
CA GLU A 92 7.27 -15.29 9.81
C GLU A 92 7.23 -13.76 10.01
N PRO A 93 7.85 -12.96 9.11
CA PRO A 93 7.79 -11.51 9.18
C PRO A 93 6.43 -10.98 8.69
N ASN A 94 5.80 -10.12 9.49
CA ASN A 94 4.52 -9.50 9.16
C ASN A 94 4.68 -8.03 8.72
N GLY A 95 3.74 -7.55 7.89
CA GLY A 95 3.75 -6.18 7.37
C GLY A 95 3.27 -5.10 8.34
N SER A 96 2.67 -5.48 9.48
CA SER A 96 2.15 -4.57 10.52
C SER A 96 1.93 -5.31 11.85
N LEU A 97 1.84 -4.56 12.96
CA LEU A 97 1.50 -5.12 14.27
C LEU A 97 0.14 -5.83 14.28
N HIS A 98 -0.89 -5.23 13.67
CA HIS A 98 -2.21 -5.84 13.56
C HIS A 98 -2.16 -7.18 12.82
N ASN A 99 -1.35 -7.31 11.77
CA ASN A 99 -1.18 -8.57 11.06
C ASN A 99 -0.50 -9.63 11.92
N LEU A 100 0.53 -9.24 12.70
CA LEU A 100 1.19 -10.12 13.65
C LEU A 100 0.22 -10.62 14.72
N GLN A 101 -0.56 -9.74 15.32
CA GLN A 101 -1.59 -10.11 16.31
C GLN A 101 -2.62 -11.08 15.70
N ARG A 102 -3.08 -10.79 14.48
CA ARG A 102 -4.02 -11.69 13.78
C ARG A 102 -3.38 -13.05 13.46
N HIS A 103 -2.10 -13.08 13.08
CA HIS A 103 -1.34 -14.31 12.89
C HIS A 103 -1.28 -15.11 14.19
N GLN A 104 -0.86 -14.49 15.30
CA GLN A 104 -0.72 -15.11 16.61
C GLN A 104 -2.05 -15.65 17.17
N ASN A 105 -3.15 -14.92 16.95
CA ASN A 105 -4.48 -15.36 17.36
C ASN A 105 -5.07 -16.44 16.43
N GLY A 106 -4.42 -16.71 15.30
CA GLY A 106 -4.85 -17.70 14.33
C GLY A 106 -4.69 -19.13 14.84
N ARG A 107 -5.63 -20.01 14.49
CA ARG A 107 -5.49 -21.45 14.75
C ARG A 107 -4.18 -22.05 14.19
N PRO A 108 -3.73 -21.73 12.96
CA PRO A 108 -2.48 -22.29 12.44
C PRO A 108 -1.25 -21.95 13.30
N HIS A 109 -1.18 -20.74 13.84
CA HIS A 109 -0.09 -20.35 14.74
C HIS A 109 -0.16 -21.12 16.06
N ARG A 110 -1.34 -21.22 16.68
CA ARG A 110 -1.51 -22.00 17.91
C ARG A 110 -1.15 -23.47 17.74
N ASP A 111 -1.57 -24.08 16.62
CA ASP A 111 -1.21 -25.45 16.29
C ASP A 111 0.32 -25.59 16.10
N GLN A 112 0.97 -24.63 15.44
CA GLN A 112 2.44 -24.61 15.27
C GLN A 112 3.18 -24.45 16.60
N VAL A 113 2.72 -23.57 17.49
CA VAL A 113 3.30 -23.40 18.84
C VAL A 113 3.17 -24.69 19.64
N ALA A 114 2.00 -25.32 19.63
CA ALA A 114 1.77 -26.60 20.30
C ALA A 114 2.66 -27.73 19.73
N ILE A 115 2.89 -27.73 18.41
CA ILE A 115 3.84 -28.66 17.76
C ILE A 115 5.26 -28.42 18.25
N ASN A 116 5.71 -27.16 18.27
CA ASN A 116 7.05 -26.80 18.72
C ASN A 116 7.27 -27.12 20.21
N ALA A 117 6.22 -27.00 21.03
CA ALA A 117 6.21 -27.36 22.45
C ALA A 117 6.11 -28.88 22.71
N GLY A 118 5.87 -29.69 21.68
CA GLY A 118 5.67 -31.14 21.80
C GLY A 118 4.29 -31.54 22.34
N GLU A 119 3.35 -30.60 22.48
CA GLU A 119 1.99 -30.85 22.94
C GLU A 119 1.08 -31.41 21.84
N LEU A 120 1.43 -31.15 20.57
CA LEU A 120 0.68 -31.60 19.41
C LEU A 120 1.60 -32.28 18.40
N THR A 121 1.25 -33.46 17.93
CA THR A 121 1.98 -34.09 16.82
C THR A 121 1.55 -33.46 15.50
N ALA A 122 2.52 -33.01 14.70
CA ALA A 122 2.24 -32.53 13.36
C ALA A 122 1.52 -33.62 12.56
N LYS A 123 0.35 -33.30 12.01
CA LYS A 123 -0.42 -34.25 11.20
C LYS A 123 0.38 -34.53 9.92
N ALA A 124 0.70 -35.80 9.70
CA ALA A 124 1.24 -36.23 8.43
C ALA A 124 0.28 -35.82 7.28
N PRO A 125 0.80 -35.37 6.13
CA PRO A 125 -0.03 -35.13 4.96
C PRO A 125 -0.82 -36.40 4.63
N THR A 126 -2.11 -36.25 4.32
CA THR A 126 -2.92 -37.39 3.88
C THR A 126 -2.40 -37.92 2.55
N GLU A 127 -2.55 -39.22 2.28
CA GLU A 127 -2.18 -39.82 0.99
C GLU A 127 -2.79 -39.05 -0.19
N LYS A 128 -4.05 -38.62 -0.05
CA LYS A 128 -4.73 -37.78 -1.03
C LYS A 128 -4.02 -36.45 -1.27
N ALA A 129 -3.51 -35.81 -0.21
CA ALA A 129 -2.76 -34.56 -0.34
C ALA A 129 -1.41 -34.78 -1.03
N VAL A 130 -0.70 -35.85 -0.70
CA VAL A 130 0.56 -36.24 -1.37
C VAL A 130 0.31 -36.53 -2.85
N TYR A 131 -0.64 -37.40 -3.15
CA TYR A 131 -1.05 -37.73 -4.52
C TYR A 131 -1.42 -36.48 -5.34
N GLN A 132 -2.17 -35.54 -4.75
CA GLN A 132 -2.49 -34.29 -5.44
C GLN A 132 -1.25 -33.43 -5.73
N ARG A 133 -0.28 -33.37 -4.81
CA ARG A 133 0.98 -32.63 -5.02
C ARG A 133 1.78 -33.27 -6.16
N ASP A 134 1.90 -34.59 -6.17
CA ASP A 134 2.65 -35.32 -7.19
C ASP A 134 1.99 -35.19 -8.56
N ARG A 135 0.66 -35.30 -8.63
CA ARG A 135 -0.09 -35.10 -9.87
C ARG A 135 0.09 -33.69 -10.43
N ILE A 136 0.07 -32.66 -9.59
CA ILE A 136 0.32 -31.27 -10.01
C ILE A 136 1.77 -31.11 -10.47
N ALA A 137 2.73 -31.71 -9.78
CA ALA A 137 4.14 -31.67 -10.15
C ALA A 137 4.38 -32.34 -11.51
N ALA A 138 3.79 -33.52 -11.74
CA ALA A 138 3.83 -34.23 -13.02
C ALA A 138 3.19 -33.40 -14.14
N ALA A 139 2.00 -32.83 -13.92
CA ALA A 139 1.36 -31.94 -14.90
C ALA A 139 2.21 -30.69 -15.20
N LYS A 140 2.97 -30.20 -14.20
CA LYS A 140 3.92 -29.10 -14.39
C LYS A 140 5.12 -29.51 -15.25
N ALA A 141 5.73 -30.65 -14.95
CA ALA A 141 6.86 -31.19 -15.70
C ALA A 141 6.47 -31.47 -17.17
N ASN A 142 5.31 -32.08 -17.38
CA ASN A 142 4.81 -32.45 -18.70
C ASN A 142 4.20 -31.28 -19.50
N LYS A 143 4.17 -30.07 -18.92
CA LYS A 143 3.52 -28.89 -19.54
C LYS A 143 2.06 -29.13 -19.98
N THR A 144 1.35 -30.03 -19.29
CA THR A 144 -0.02 -30.45 -19.64
C THR A 144 -1.00 -29.29 -19.68
N TYR A 145 -0.89 -28.35 -18.73
CA TYR A 145 -1.76 -27.17 -18.65
C TYR A 145 -0.92 -25.89 -18.83
N TYR A 146 -0.30 -25.73 -19.99
CA TYR A 146 0.63 -24.64 -20.27
C TYR A 146 0.02 -23.54 -21.15
N CYS A 147 0.28 -22.28 -20.78
CA CYS A 147 -0.03 -21.13 -21.61
C CYS A 147 1.21 -20.72 -22.43
N GLY A 148 1.17 -20.91 -23.76
CA GLY A 148 2.28 -20.57 -24.66
C GLY A 148 2.64 -19.08 -24.64
N VAL A 149 1.64 -18.21 -24.61
CA VAL A 149 1.81 -16.75 -24.66
C VAL A 149 2.44 -16.20 -23.39
N CYS A 150 2.02 -16.69 -22.23
CA CYS A 150 2.56 -16.23 -20.95
C CYS A 150 3.74 -17.04 -20.42
N ARG A 151 4.07 -18.16 -21.09
CA ARG A 151 4.98 -19.21 -20.61
C ARG A 151 4.68 -19.65 -19.17
N HIS A 152 3.40 -19.76 -18.83
CA HIS A 152 2.92 -20.04 -17.47
C HIS A 152 2.31 -21.44 -17.39
N ASN A 153 2.68 -22.21 -16.35
CA ASN A 153 2.14 -23.53 -16.08
C ASN A 153 1.61 -23.65 -14.64
N PRO A 154 0.30 -23.48 -14.41
CA PRO A 154 -0.28 -23.63 -13.09
C PRO A 154 -0.40 -25.09 -12.61
N GLY A 155 -0.32 -26.09 -13.50
CA GLY A 155 -0.44 -27.51 -13.15
C GLY A 155 -1.87 -28.00 -12.85
N LYS A 156 -2.89 -27.16 -13.09
CA LYS A 156 -4.32 -27.51 -12.99
C LYS A 156 -5.11 -26.85 -14.12
N PRO A 157 -6.16 -27.50 -14.66
CA PRO A 157 -6.95 -26.93 -15.75
C PRO A 157 -7.73 -25.69 -15.31
N GLU A 158 -8.31 -25.69 -14.11
CA GLU A 158 -9.11 -24.55 -13.61
C GLU A 158 -8.24 -23.31 -13.41
N SER A 159 -7.01 -23.52 -12.95
CA SER A 159 -6.04 -22.44 -12.79
C SER A 159 -5.55 -21.88 -14.13
N LEU A 160 -5.46 -22.71 -15.18
CA LEU A 160 -5.14 -22.23 -16.53
C LEU A 160 -6.31 -21.41 -17.12
N ALA A 161 -7.54 -21.88 -16.94
CA ALA A 161 -8.73 -21.15 -17.36
C ALA A 161 -8.82 -19.78 -16.66
N GLY A 162 -8.58 -19.73 -15.35
CA GLY A 162 -8.51 -18.47 -14.60
C GLY A 162 -7.36 -17.57 -15.05
N HIS A 163 -6.19 -18.13 -15.38
CA HIS A 163 -5.06 -17.39 -15.92
C HIS A 163 -5.40 -16.68 -17.24
N LYS A 164 -6.06 -17.38 -18.18
CA LYS A 164 -6.45 -16.83 -19.48
C LYS A 164 -7.44 -15.66 -19.37
N LYS A 165 -8.29 -15.68 -18.35
CA LYS A 165 -9.23 -14.58 -18.03
C LYS A 165 -8.55 -13.36 -17.40
N SER A 166 -7.27 -13.43 -17.03
CA SER A 166 -6.60 -12.34 -16.33
C SER A 166 -6.20 -11.20 -17.27
N MET A 167 -6.34 -9.95 -16.81
CA MET A 167 -5.89 -8.75 -17.55
C MET A 167 -4.43 -8.83 -18.00
N LYS A 168 -3.56 -9.47 -17.20
CA LYS A 168 -2.15 -9.66 -17.53
C LYS A 168 -1.97 -10.59 -18.74
N HIS A 169 -2.79 -11.63 -18.86
CA HIS A 169 -2.78 -12.51 -20.02
C HIS A 169 -3.26 -11.78 -21.27
N ASN A 170 -4.41 -11.11 -21.19
CA ASN A 170 -4.96 -10.34 -22.31
C ASN A 170 -4.02 -9.24 -22.80
N ARG A 171 -3.31 -8.55 -21.90
CA ARG A 171 -2.29 -7.58 -22.30
C ARG A 171 -1.15 -8.24 -23.11
N ARG A 172 -0.69 -9.42 -22.70
CA ARG A 172 0.34 -10.18 -23.43
C ARG A 172 -0.17 -10.73 -24.76
N MET A 173 -1.44 -11.11 -24.86
CA MET A 173 -2.08 -11.48 -26.14
C MET A 173 -2.03 -10.30 -27.10
N LYS A 174 -2.47 -9.10 -26.67
CA LYS A 174 -2.40 -7.87 -27.45
C LYS A 174 -0.96 -7.51 -27.87
N GLU A 175 0.00 -7.58 -26.94
CA GLU A 175 1.43 -7.36 -27.22
C GLU A 175 1.98 -8.34 -28.27
N ALA A 176 1.43 -9.55 -28.35
CA ALA A 176 1.79 -10.58 -29.33
C ALA A 176 0.98 -10.51 -30.63
N GLY A 177 0.09 -9.51 -30.80
CA GLY A 177 -0.77 -9.37 -31.98
C GLY A 177 -1.90 -10.41 -32.06
N LEU A 178 -2.25 -11.05 -30.94
CA LEU A 178 -3.31 -12.06 -30.86
C LEU A 178 -4.58 -11.46 -30.26
N GLU A 179 -5.73 -11.96 -30.72
CA GLU A 179 -7.04 -11.58 -30.16
C GLU A 179 -7.17 -12.09 -28.72
N PRO A 180 -7.61 -11.27 -27.75
CA PRO A 180 -7.78 -11.71 -26.37
C PRO A 180 -8.82 -12.83 -26.24
N ASP A 181 -8.51 -13.86 -25.46
CA ASP A 181 -9.44 -14.97 -25.17
C ASP A 181 -10.76 -14.51 -24.52
N TYR A 182 -10.79 -13.31 -23.93
CA TYR A 182 -12.00 -12.68 -23.39
C TYR A 182 -12.03 -11.19 -23.75
N PRO A 183 -13.20 -10.67 -24.20
CA PRO A 183 -13.36 -9.25 -24.45
C PRO A 183 -13.08 -8.49 -23.15
N GLU A 184 -12.34 -7.39 -23.28
CA GLU A 184 -12.07 -6.48 -22.19
C GLU A 184 -13.42 -5.87 -21.79
N VAL A 185 -14.06 -6.46 -20.77
CA VAL A 185 -15.19 -5.80 -20.14
C VAL A 185 -14.60 -4.53 -19.54
N LEU A 186 -14.82 -3.41 -20.21
CA LEU A 186 -14.57 -2.09 -19.67
C LEU A 186 -15.46 -2.00 -18.44
N GLU A 187 -14.91 -2.36 -17.28
CA GLU A 187 -15.49 -1.98 -16.00
C GLU A 187 -15.52 -0.45 -16.04
N ASN A 188 -16.70 0.08 -16.37
CA ASN A 188 -16.97 1.50 -16.25
C ASN A 188 -16.64 1.86 -14.80
N ASP A 189 -15.57 2.63 -14.61
CA ASP A 189 -15.22 3.27 -13.35
C ASP A 189 -16.31 4.32 -13.05
N GLU A 190 -17.45 3.89 -12.49
CA GLU A 190 -18.45 4.73 -11.81
C GLU A 190 -18.18 4.78 -10.28
#